data_AF-A0A0W0ZWT1-F1
#
_entry.id   AF-A0A0W0ZWT1-F1
#
_cell.length_a   1.000
_cell.length_b   1.000
_cell.length_c   1.000
_cell.angle_alpha   90.00
_cell.angle_beta   90.00
_cell.angle_gamma   90.00
#
_symmetry.space_group_name_H-M   'P 1'
#
loop_
_entity.id
_entity.type
_entity.pdbx_description
1 polymer ?
#
loop_
_entity_poly.entity_id
_entity_poly.type
_entity_poly.pdbx_seq_one_letter_code
_entity_poly.pdbx_strand_id
1 'polypeptide(L)' 'MAEILNLIAVIVIFGVALWLINTFIPMPPSIKSLLNVLVLIILVIYILQFFGLIKTILPMIKIIK' A
#
# COMPACT_ATOMS: atom_id res chain seq x y z
N MET A 1 11.94 -8.92 -14.09
CA MET A 1 12.74 -7.96 -13.29
C MET A 1 11.99 -6.66 -13.04
N ALA A 2 11.52 -5.95 -14.07
CA ALA A 2 10.80 -4.68 -13.90
C ALA A 2 9.52 -4.77 -13.04
N GLU A 3 8.79 -5.89 -13.08
CA GLU A 3 7.53 -6.02 -12.32
C GLU A 3 7.71 -6.11 -10.80
N ILE A 4 8.81 -6.72 -10.33
CA ILE A 4 9.15 -6.77 -8.90
C ILE A 4 9.58 -5.37 -8.44
N LEU A 5 10.34 -4.66 -9.27
CA LEU A 5 10.70 -3.26 -9.02
C LEU A 5 9.45 -2.37 -8.91
N ASN A 6 8.44 -2.63 -9.76
CA ASN A 6 7.17 -1.94 -9.75
C ASN A 6 6.38 -2.21 -8.46
N LEU A 7 6.30 -3.48 -8.04
CA LEU A 7 5.69 -3.86 -6.75
C LEU A 7 6.35 -3.13 -5.58
N ILE A 8 7.69 -3.16 -5.52
CA ILE A 8 8.45 -2.49 -4.46
C ILE A 8 8.19 -0.98 -4.49
N ALA A 9 8.19 -0.36 -5.68
CA ALA A 9 7.91 1.07 -5.82
C ALA A 9 6.51 1.43 -5.30
N VAL A 10 5.49 0.63 -5.62
CA VAL A 10 4.12 0.84 -5.12
C VAL A 10 4.07 0.71 -3.59
N ILE A 11 4.70 -0.32 -3.03
CA ILE A 11 4.76 -0.53 -1.57
C ILE A 11 5.44 0.66 -0.88
N VAL A 12 6.56 1.14 -1.42
CA VAL A 12 7.29 2.30 -0.89
C VAL A 12 6.41 3.56 -0.95
N ILE A 13 5.68 3.79 -2.04
CA ILE A 13 4.79 4.95 -2.16
C ILE A 13 3.68 4.91 -1.10
N PHE A 14 3.04 3.75 -0.90
CA PHE A 14 2.04 3.60 0.17
C PHE A 14 2.64 3.85 1.56
N GLY A 15 3.85 3.34 1.81
CA GLY A 15 4.58 3.55 3.07
C GLY A 15 4.92 5.02 3.32
N VAL A 16 5.45 5.71 2.31
CA VAL A 16 5.75 7.15 2.38
C VAL A 16 4.48 7.97 2.56
N ALA A 17 3.40 7.65 1.83
CA ALA A 17 2.12 8.33 1.98
C ALA A 17 1.57 8.20 3.41
N LEU A 18 1.58 6.99 3.99
CA LEU A 18 1.15 6.77 5.37
C LEU A 18 2.05 7.50 6.38
N TRP A 19 3.36 7.54 6.15
CA TRP A 19 4.29 8.29 6.98
C TRP A 19 4.00 9.79 6.95
N LEU A 20 3.76 10.36 5.76
CA LEU A 20 3.38 11.77 5.61
C LEU A 20 2.07 12.06 6.35
N ILE A 21 1.04 11.24 6.16
CA ILE A 21 -0.24 11.40 6.84
C ILE A 21 -0.06 11.36 8.36
N ASN A 22 0.68 10.38 8.88
CA ASN A 22 0.92 10.24 10.32
C ASN A 22 1.80 11.35 10.92
N THR A 23 2.61 12.03 10.11
CA THR A 23 3.54 13.09 10.56
C THR A 23 2.92 14.47 10.48
N PHE A 24 2.20 14.77 9.40
CA PHE A 24 1.66 16.11 9.13
C PHE A 24 0.23 16.30 9.61
N ILE A 25 -0.53 15.23 9.83
CA ILE A 25 -1.92 15.30 10.29
C ILE A 25 -2.00 14.81 11.74
N PRO A 26 -2.16 15.72 12.72
CA PRO A 26 -2.38 15.30 14.11
C PRO A 26 -3.74 14.61 14.22
N MET A 27 -3.72 13.30 14.42
CA MET A 27 -4.93 12.46 14.53
C MET A 27 -5.13 11.92 15.95
N PRO A 28 -6.39 11.76 16.38
CA PRO A 28 -6.69 11.04 17.61
C PRO A 28 -6.29 9.56 17.51
N PRO A 29 -5.92 8.90 18.62
CA PRO A 29 -5.31 7.56 18.62
C PRO A 29 -6.13 6.49 17.88
N SER A 30 -7.47 6.53 18.02
CA SER A 30 -8.38 5.57 17.38
C SER A 30 -8.34 5.67 15.85
N ILE A 31 -8.25 6.88 15.29
CA ILE A 31 -8.21 7.10 13.84
C ILE A 31 -6.87 6.67 13.26
N LYS A 32 -5.78 6.93 13.99
CA LYS A 32 -4.43 6.47 13.60
C LYS A 32 -4.36 4.94 13.48
N SER A 33 -4.91 4.24 14.47
CA SER A 33 -4.96 2.76 14.46
C SER A 33 -5.78 2.25 13.28
N LEU A 34 -6.96 2.84 13.04
CA LEU A 34 -7.83 2.47 11.92
C LEU A 34 -7.12 2.65 10.57
N LEU A 35 -6.47 3.80 10.36
CA LEU A 35 -5.72 4.07 9.12
C LEU A 35 -4.59 3.06 8.89
N ASN A 36 -3.80 2.78 9.92
CA ASN A 36 -2.70 1.81 9.83
C ASN A 36 -3.21 0.40 9.49
N VAL A 37 -4.29 -0.05 10.13
CA VAL A 37 -4.92 -1.34 9.82
C VAL A 37 -5.47 -1.35 8.39
N LEU A 38 -6.11 -0.27 7.96
CA LEU A 38 -6.67 -0.17 6.62
C LEU A 38 -5.59 -0.26 5.54
N VAL A 39 -4.49 0.47 5.71
CA VAL A 39 -3.35 0.44 4.79
C VAL A 39 -2.66 -0.92 4.82
N LEU A 40 -2.54 -1.57 5.98
CA LEU A 40 -2.01 -2.93 6.07
C LEU A 40 -2.86 -3.93 5.25
N ILE A 41 -4.19 -3.86 5.36
CA ILE A 41 -5.10 -4.72 4.59
C ILE A 41 -4.92 -4.50 3.09
N ILE A 42 -4.87 -3.23 2.64
CA ILE A 42 -4.65 -2.89 1.24
C ILE A 42 -3.31 -3.46 0.73
N LEU A 43 -2.24 -3.33 1.52
CA LEU A 43 -0.92 -3.86 1.19
C LEU A 43 -0.92 -5.40 1.07
N VAL A 44 -1.56 -6.09 2.01
CA VAL A 44 -1.67 -7.56 1.96
C VAL A 44 -2.43 -8.01 0.71
N ILE A 45 -3.58 -7.40 0.41
CA ILE A 45 -4.34 -7.69 -0.81
C ILE A 45 -3.49 -7.44 -2.05
N TYR A 46 -2.77 -6.31 -2.11
CA TYR A 46 -1.93 -5.95 -3.25
C TYR A 46 -0.80 -6.95 -3.50
N ILE A 47 -0.19 -7.47 -2.43
CA ILE A 47 0.84 -8.50 -2.53
C ILE A 47 0.23 -9.83 -3.00
N LEU A 48 -0.88 -10.26 -2.41
CA LEU A 48 -1.54 -11.52 -2.79
C LEU A 48 -1.98 -11.53 -4.26
N GLN A 49 -2.53 -10.43 -4.76
CA GLN A 49 -2.93 -10.33 -6.18
C GLN A 49 -1.72 -10.29 -7.12
N PHE A 50 -0.59 -9.74 -6.70
CA PHE A 50 0.65 -9.73 -7.49
C PHE A 50 1.17 -11.15 -7.71
N PHE A 51 1.09 -12.01 -6.68
CA PHE A 51 1.43 -13.43 -6.79
C PHE A 51 0.35 -14.28 -7.48
N GLY A 52 -0.78 -13.67 -7.90
CA GLY A 52 -1.89 -14.38 -8.55
C GLY A 52 -2.67 -15.31 -7.62
N LEU A 53 -2.53 -15.15 -6.29
CA LEU A 53 -3.24 -15.98 -5.30
C LEU A 53 -4.72 -15.61 -5.18
N ILE A 54 -5.07 -14.37 -5.56
CA ILE A 54 -6.43 -13.85 -5.56
C ILE A 54 -6.70 -13.12 -6.87
N LYS A 55 -7.98 -12.94 -7.21
CA LYS A 55 -8.36 -12.11 -8.36
C LYS A 55 -7.91 -10.67 -8.14
N THR A 56 -7.63 -9.96 -9.23
CA THR A 56 -7.30 -8.53 -9.19
C THR A 56 -8.50 -7.74 -8.68
N ILE A 57 -8.45 -7.35 -7.40
CA ILE A 57 -9.47 -6.51 -6.76
C ILE A 57 -9.01 -5.05 -6.80
N LEU A 58 -7.70 -4.81 -6.67
CA LEU A 58 -7.09 -3.49 -6.76
C LEU A 58 -6.42 -3.30 -8.12
N PRO A 59 -6.55 -2.11 -8.74
CA PRO A 59 -5.89 -1.83 -10.01
C PRO A 59 -4.37 -2.01 -9.87
N MET A 60 -3.78 -2.81 -10.76
CA MET A 60 -2.32 -2.96 -10.82
C MET A 60 -1.74 -1.73 -11.49
N ILE A 61 -1.22 -0.80 -10.69
CA ILE A 61 -0.61 0.43 -11.17
C ILE A 61 0.80 0.06 -11.66
N LYS A 62 1.10 0.34 -12.94
CA LYS A 62 2.46 0.21 -13.46
C LYS A 62 3.15 1.57 -13.42
N ILE A 63 4.05 1.76 -12.44
CA ILE A 63 4.84 3.00 -12.29
C ILE A 63 6.09 3.00 -13.18
N ILE A 64 6.73 1.84 -13.33
CA ILE A 64 7.94 1.65 -14.12
C ILE A 64 7.57 0.82 -15.35
N LYS A 65 7.90 1.32 -16.55
CA LYS A 65 7.65 0.67 -17.84
C LYS A 65 8.77 -0.31 -18.19
#